data_AF-A0A382N5S1-F1
#
_entry.id   AF-A0A382N5S1-F1
#
_cell.length_a   1.000
_cell.length_b   1.000
_cell.length_c   1.000
_cell.angle_alpha   90.00
_cell.angle_beta   90.00
_cell.angle_gamma   90.00
#
_symmetry.space_group_name_H-M   'P 1'
#
loop_
_entity.id
_entity.type
_entity.pdbx_description
1 polymer ?
#
loop_
_entity_poly.entity_id
_entity_poly.type
_entity_poly.pdbx_seq_one_letter_code
_entity_poly.pdbx_strand_id
1 'polypeptide(L)'
;MSNEQFTSKHELAINSYKLTRESRVSDKGKRSLSPKERRKDMLGRILTPHEKRVISLRFGIGTDNTLTLQEVGKSMGLTRERIRQIEQKALTKLREHPSLKFLKDYLEE
;
A
#
# COMPACT_ATOMS: atom_id res chain seq x y z
N MET A 1 21.71 -23.34 40.54
CA MET A 1 22.36 -23.93 39.36
C MET A 1 21.66 -23.40 38.12
N SER A 2 22.42 -22.74 37.28
CA SER A 2 22.02 -22.08 36.05
C SER A 2 21.40 -23.08 35.08
N ASN A 3 20.27 -22.74 34.47
CA ASN A 3 19.80 -23.43 33.28
C ASN A 3 19.84 -22.44 32.11
N GLU A 4 21.06 -22.12 31.70
CA GLU A 4 21.34 -21.66 30.35
C GLU A 4 21.16 -22.84 29.42
N GLN A 5 20.04 -22.94 28.69
CA GLN A 5 20.01 -23.68 27.43
C GLN A 5 19.20 -22.93 26.36
N PHE A 6 19.97 -22.34 25.43
CA PHE A 6 19.77 -22.31 23.98
C PHE A 6 18.43 -21.80 23.46
N THR A 7 18.28 -20.47 23.38
CA THR A 7 17.41 -19.90 22.34
C THR A 7 18.18 -19.90 21.02
N SER A 8 17.70 -20.68 20.06
CA SER A 8 18.29 -20.75 18.72
C SER A 8 18.27 -19.36 18.05
N LYS A 9 19.25 -19.02 17.19
CA LYS A 9 19.20 -17.80 16.35
C LYS A 9 17.87 -17.66 15.60
N HIS A 10 17.21 -18.79 15.32
CA HIS A 10 15.90 -18.84 14.69
C HIS A 10 14.75 -18.39 15.63
N GLU A 11 14.88 -18.64 16.94
CA GLU A 11 13.91 -18.28 17.96
C GLU A 11 13.95 -16.78 18.29
N LEU A 12 15.14 -16.18 18.26
CA LEU A 12 15.32 -14.72 18.31
C LEU A 12 14.73 -14.02 17.08
N ALA A 13 14.78 -14.64 15.90
CA ALA A 13 14.18 -14.10 14.69
C ALA A 13 12.64 -14.15 14.74
N ILE A 14 12.05 -15.24 15.25
CA ILE A 14 10.59 -15.33 15.39
C ILE A 14 10.08 -14.33 16.44
N ASN A 15 10.80 -14.17 17.55
CA ASN A 15 10.41 -13.19 18.57
C ASN A 15 10.64 -11.74 18.13
N SER A 16 11.65 -11.44 17.30
CA SER A 16 11.83 -10.08 16.76
C SER A 16 10.69 -9.67 15.81
N TYR A 17 10.14 -10.63 15.05
CA TYR A 17 8.94 -10.40 14.24
C TYR A 17 7.64 -10.33 15.05
N LYS A 18 7.58 -10.93 16.25
CA LYS A 18 6.42 -10.84 17.15
C LYS A 18 6.41 -9.56 18.01
N LEU A 19 7.56 -9.11 18.51
CA LEU A 19 7.67 -7.90 19.35
C LEU A 19 7.34 -6.60 18.60
N THR A 20 7.48 -6.54 17.27
CA THR A 20 7.11 -5.35 16.49
C THR A 20 5.62 -5.25 16.18
N ARG A 21 4.83 -6.29 16.46
CA ARG A 21 3.38 -6.30 16.19
C ARG A 21 2.54 -5.76 17.34
N GLU A 22 3.06 -5.80 18.57
CA GLU A 22 2.32 -5.46 19.79
C GLU A 22 2.51 -4.01 20.27
N SER A 23 3.41 -3.23 19.67
CA SER A 23 3.64 -1.81 20.02
C SER A 23 2.82 -0.79 19.21
N ARG A 24 1.85 -1.24 18.39
CA ARG A 24 0.87 -0.35 17.71
C ARG A 24 -0.51 -0.36 18.36
N VAL A 25 -0.61 -0.68 19.65
CA VAL A 25 -1.84 -0.50 20.43
C VAL A 25 -1.90 0.94 20.95
N SER A 26 -2.07 1.88 20.03
CA SER A 26 -2.65 3.18 20.32
C SER A 26 -3.42 3.63 19.09
N ASP A 27 -4.64 3.11 18.94
CA ASP A 27 -5.65 3.84 18.19
C ASP A 27 -7.03 3.48 18.74
N LYS A 28 -7.51 4.35 19.63
CA LYS A 28 -8.84 4.30 20.19
C LYS A 28 -9.86 4.47 19.05
N GLY A 29 -10.68 3.46 18.82
CA GLY A 29 -11.91 3.58 18.04
C GLY A 29 -11.77 3.58 16.51
N LYS A 30 -11.36 2.45 15.91
CA LYS A 30 -11.51 2.28 14.46
C LYS A 30 -12.95 1.92 14.12
N ARG A 31 -13.74 2.95 13.89
CA ARG A 31 -14.93 2.93 13.02
C ARG A 31 -14.61 2.03 11.82
N SER A 32 -15.53 1.15 11.43
CA SER A 32 -15.40 0.31 10.24
C SER A 32 -15.02 1.19 9.05
N LEU A 33 -13.75 1.15 8.63
CA LEU A 33 -13.28 1.94 7.50
C LEU A 33 -14.12 1.57 6.28
N SER A 34 -14.68 2.57 5.62
CA SER A 34 -15.43 2.35 4.39
C SER A 34 -14.53 1.63 3.37
N PRO A 35 -15.08 0.83 2.44
CA PRO A 35 -14.30 0.19 1.39
C PRO A 35 -13.41 1.18 0.61
N LYS A 36 -13.88 2.43 0.44
CA LYS A 36 -13.10 3.52 -0.18
C LYS A 36 -11.87 3.91 0.64
N GLU A 37 -12.00 4.03 1.96
CA GLU A 37 -10.89 4.38 2.86
C GLU A 37 -9.87 3.24 2.97
N ARG A 38 -10.32 1.98 2.99
CA ARG A 38 -9.42 0.81 2.99
C ARG A 38 -8.53 0.78 1.75
N ARG A 39 -9.08 1.07 0.57
CA ARG A 39 -8.30 1.19 -0.68
C ARG A 39 -7.28 2.32 -0.59
N LYS A 40 -7.69 3.49 -0.08
CA LYS A 40 -6.81 4.66 0.07
C LYS A 40 -5.64 4.41 1.04
N ASP A 41 -5.89 3.71 2.14
CA ASP A 41 -4.85 3.31 3.10
C ASP A 41 -3.87 2.33 2.46
N MET A 42 -4.38 1.30 1.77
CA MET A 42 -3.56 0.32 1.06
C MET A 42 -2.62 0.96 0.05
N LEU A 43 -3.12 1.88 -0.79
CA LEU A 43 -2.27 2.60 -1.75
C LEU A 43 -1.16 3.39 -1.04
N GLY A 44 -1.43 3.95 0.13
CA GLY A 44 -0.44 4.69 0.92
C GLY A 44 0.71 3.85 1.46
N ARG A 45 0.54 2.52 1.55
CA ARG A 45 1.59 1.61 2.01
C ARG A 45 2.50 1.13 0.88
N ILE A 46 2.03 1.19 -0.36
CA ILE A 46 2.71 0.59 -1.53
C ILE A 46 3.31 1.68 -2.44
N LEU A 47 2.58 2.80 -2.63
CA LEU A 47 2.94 3.85 -3.58
C LEU A 47 3.62 5.03 -2.90
N THR A 48 4.52 5.69 -3.63
CA THR A 48 5.05 7.00 -3.21
C THR A 48 3.94 8.06 -3.22
N PRO A 49 4.10 9.20 -2.51
CA PRO A 49 3.09 10.26 -2.50
C PRO A 49 2.69 10.75 -3.90
N HIS A 50 3.64 10.85 -4.83
CA HIS A 50 3.38 11.24 -6.22
C HIS A 50 2.58 10.19 -6.99
N GLU A 51 3.00 8.92 -6.90
CA GLU A 51 2.29 7.80 -7.54
C GLU A 51 0.87 7.67 -6.98
N LYS A 52 0.71 7.74 -5.65
CA LYS A 52 -0.59 7.73 -4.98
C LYS A 52 -1.47 8.86 -5.47
N ARG A 53 -0.95 10.07 -5.62
CA ARG A 53 -1.72 11.23 -6.10
C ARG A 53 -2.23 11.00 -7.52
N VAL A 54 -1.39 10.52 -8.43
CA VAL A 54 -1.78 10.19 -9.81
C VAL A 54 -2.87 9.11 -9.82
N ILE A 55 -2.65 7.99 -9.13
CA ILE A 55 -3.61 6.88 -9.07
C ILE A 55 -4.94 7.31 -8.42
N SER A 56 -4.89 8.09 -7.33
CA SER A 56 -6.11 8.60 -6.68
C SER A 56 -6.95 9.47 -7.61
N LEU A 57 -6.31 10.38 -8.35
CA LEU A 57 -7.03 11.25 -9.29
C LEU A 57 -7.53 10.50 -10.53
N ARG A 58 -6.75 9.54 -11.05
CA ARG A 58 -7.13 8.75 -12.23
C ARG A 58 -8.31 7.82 -11.95
N PHE A 59 -8.34 7.19 -10.79
CA PHE A 59 -9.30 6.13 -10.45
C PHE A 59 -10.36 6.56 -9.43
N GLY A 60 -10.42 7.84 -9.05
CA GLY A 60 -11.41 8.33 -8.08
C GLY A 60 -11.24 7.71 -6.69
N ILE A 61 -10.00 7.48 -6.25
CA ILE A 61 -9.74 6.83 -4.96
C ILE A 61 -9.60 7.90 -3.89
N GLY A 62 -10.71 8.12 -3.17
CA GLY A 62 -10.86 9.17 -2.17
C GLY A 62 -11.41 10.49 -2.73
N THR A 63 -11.76 10.52 -4.01
CA THR A 63 -12.51 11.58 -4.70
C THR A 63 -13.62 10.91 -5.50
N ASP A 64 -14.80 11.50 -5.64
CA ASP A 64 -15.88 10.87 -6.41
C ASP A 64 -15.71 11.02 -7.93
N ASN A 65 -14.68 11.75 -8.38
CA ASN A 65 -14.41 12.01 -9.79
C ASN A 65 -13.10 11.35 -10.24
N THR A 66 -13.13 10.76 -11.44
CA THR A 66 -11.97 10.27 -12.19
C THR A 66 -11.51 11.33 -13.18
N LEU A 67 -10.21 11.57 -13.27
CA LEU A 67 -9.62 12.52 -14.21
C LEU A 67 -8.87 11.82 -15.35
N THR A 68 -8.78 12.45 -16.51
CA THR A 68 -7.94 12.03 -17.63
C THR A 68 -6.45 12.28 -17.34
N LEU A 69 -5.54 11.61 -18.06
CA LEU A 69 -4.09 11.87 -17.95
C LEU A 69 -3.73 13.34 -18.18
N GLN A 70 -4.45 14.01 -19.07
CA GLN A 70 -4.22 15.41 -19.38
C GLN A 70 -4.67 16.34 -18.26
N GLU A 71 -5.84 16.08 -17.65
CA GLU A 71 -6.33 16.84 -16.50
C GLU A 71 -5.47 16.64 -15.26
N VAL A 72 -5.03 15.41 -14.99
CA VAL A 72 -4.07 15.13 -13.92
C VAL A 72 -2.76 15.86 -14.18
N GLY A 73 -2.28 15.86 -15.43
CA GLY A 73 -1.09 16.60 -15.83
C GLY A 73 -1.22 18.09 -15.54
N LYS A 74 -2.33 18.71 -15.95
CA LYS A 74 -2.64 20.12 -15.64
C LYS A 74 -2.66 20.38 -14.12
N SER A 75 -3.31 19.52 -13.34
CA SER A 75 -3.39 19.66 -11.87
C SER A 75 -2.03 19.52 -11.17
N MET A 76 -1.08 18.79 -11.76
CA MET A 76 0.24 18.54 -11.15
C MET A 76 1.37 19.35 -11.79
N GLY A 77 1.07 20.19 -12.80
CA GLY A 77 2.08 20.93 -13.56
C GLY A 77 3.01 20.02 -14.38
N LEU A 78 2.52 18.87 -14.85
CA LEU A 78 3.29 17.86 -15.58
C LEU A 78 2.69 17.60 -16.96
N THR A 79 3.52 17.14 -17.89
CA THR A 79 3.04 16.71 -19.21
C THR A 79 2.21 15.43 -19.10
N ARG A 80 1.30 15.22 -20.06
CA ARG A 80 0.50 13.99 -20.17
C ARG A 80 1.38 12.73 -20.15
N GLU A 81 2.49 12.76 -20.89
CA GLU A 81 3.40 11.62 -20.98
C GLU A 81 4.09 11.33 -19.65
N ARG A 82 4.45 12.38 -18.89
CA ARG A 82 5.01 12.19 -17.55
C ARG A 82 4.00 11.54 -16.61
N ILE A 83 2.72 11.92 -16.67
CA ILE A 83 1.66 11.25 -15.90
C ILE A 83 1.50 9.80 -16.32
N ARG A 84 1.52 9.49 -17.63
CA ARG A 84 1.44 8.13 -18.15
C ARG A 84 2.57 7.24 -17.60
N GLN A 85 3.80 7.75 -17.57
CA GLN A 85 4.94 7.04 -17.00
C GLN A 85 4.77 6.76 -15.50
N ILE A 86 4.32 7.76 -14.73
CA ILE A 86 4.07 7.60 -13.29
C ILE A 86 2.95 6.58 -13.05
N GLU A 87 1.87 6.64 -13.83
CA GLU A 87 0.75 5.69 -13.76
C GLU A 87 1.23 4.27 -14.04
N GLN A 88 1.99 4.03 -15.12
CA GLN A 88 2.54 2.72 -15.42
C GLN A 88 3.42 2.19 -14.29
N LYS A 89 4.33 3.02 -13.77
CA LYS A 89 5.22 2.64 -12.67
C LYS A 89 4.42 2.27 -11.41
N ALA A 90 3.39 3.04 -11.08
CA ALA A 90 2.53 2.76 -9.94
C ALA A 90 1.73 1.46 -10.13
N LEU A 91 1.18 1.23 -11.32
CA LEU A 91 0.42 0.00 -11.64
C LEU A 91 1.31 -1.24 -11.58
N THR A 92 2.54 -1.17 -12.09
CA THR A 92 3.51 -2.28 -11.98
C THR A 92 3.78 -2.60 -10.51
N LYS A 93 4.07 -1.58 -9.67
CA LYS A 93 4.26 -1.79 -8.23
C LYS A 93 3.06 -2.42 -7.55
N LEU A 94 1.84 -2.00 -7.90
CA LEU A 94 0.63 -2.59 -7.34
C LEU A 94 0.49 -4.07 -7.75
N ARG A 95 0.76 -4.41 -9.01
CA ARG A 95 0.69 -5.79 -9.50
C ARG A 95 1.72 -6.71 -8.85
N GLU A 96 2.94 -6.22 -8.63
CA GLU A 96 4.06 -7.01 -8.09
C GLU A 96 4.03 -7.11 -6.56
N HIS A 97 3.23 -6.29 -5.87
CA HIS A 97 3.23 -6.27 -4.43
C HIS A 97 2.69 -7.60 -3.86
N PRO A 98 3.40 -8.26 -2.91
CA PRO A 98 3.00 -9.58 -2.38
C PRO A 98 1.58 -9.63 -1.82
N SER A 99 1.10 -8.52 -1.25
CA SER A 99 -0.27 -8.40 -0.72
C SER A 99 -1.35 -8.22 -1.79
N LEU A 100 -1.01 -8.22 -3.08
CA LEU A 100 -1.95 -8.27 -4.21
C LEU A 100 -1.72 -9.51 -5.07
N LYS A 101 -0.57 -10.17 -4.92
CA LYS A 101 -0.21 -11.39 -5.63
C LYS A 101 -1.20 -12.54 -5.37
N PHE A 102 -1.63 -12.72 -4.11
CA PHE A 102 -2.65 -13.72 -3.76
C PHE A 102 -4.02 -13.45 -4.43
N LEU A 103 -4.30 -12.21 -4.83
CA LEU A 103 -5.54 -11.84 -5.52
C LEU A 103 -5.45 -12.16 -7.01
N LYS A 104 -4.24 -12.16 -7.59
CA LYS A 104 -4.00 -12.51 -8.99
C LYS A 104 -4.26 -13.99 -9.24
N ASP A 105 -3.82 -14.84 -8.32
CA ASP A 105 -4.06 -16.29 -8.36
C ASP A 105 -5.56 -16.64 -8.27
N TYR A 106 -6.39 -15.75 -7.71
CA TYR A 106 -7.84 -15.94 -7.57
C TYR A 106 -8.66 -15.39 -8.74
N LEU A 107 -8.05 -14.65 -9.67
CA LEU A 107 -8.72 -14.03 -10.82
C LEU A 107 -8.35 -14.68 -12.16
N GLU A 108 -7.38 -15.60 -12.17
CA GLU A 108 -6.94 -16.35 -13.35
C GLU A 108 -7.49 -17.80 -13.37
N GLU A 109 -8.52 -18.10 -12.57
CA GLU A 109 -9.27 -19.36 -12.50
C GLU A 109 -10.75 -19.12 -12.85
#